data_AF-A0A9D2X6A0-F1
#
_entry.id   AF-A0A9D2X6A0-F1
#
_cell.length_a   1.000
_cell.length_b   1.000
_cell.length_c   1.000
_cell.angle_alpha   90.00
_cell.angle_beta   90.00
_cell.angle_gamma   90.00
#
_symmetry.space_group_name_H-M   'P 1'
#
loop_
_entity.id
_entity.type
_entity.pdbx_description
1 polymer ?
#
loop_
_entity_poly.entity_id
_entity_poly.type
_entity_poly.pdbx_seq_one_letter_code
_entity_poly.pdbx_strand_id
1 'polypeptide(L)'
;MVSDVKATITYLELLREDLVIIRIVPEDGHIPEYTTGQFLTIGMNIPSENYKLVRRAYSIASHPENRKYFEFVIRWVRNPLPGRVTTELFYASEGDTVYLGMPTGNALTIDDKLPDGSPDNRRIVCV
;
A
#
# COMPACT_ATOMS: atom_id res chain seq x y z
N MET A 1 -10.49 -12.78 11.72
CA MET A 1 -9.10 -13.18 11.38
C MET A 1 -8.85 -12.62 10.00
N VAL A 2 -7.98 -11.61 9.85
CA VAL A 2 -7.68 -11.04 8.53
C VAL A 2 -6.85 -12.10 7.79
N SER A 3 -7.42 -12.68 6.73
CA SER A 3 -6.71 -13.59 5.85
C SER A 3 -5.85 -12.75 4.92
N ASP A 4 -4.54 -12.75 5.13
CA ASP A 4 -3.63 -12.13 4.18
C ASP A 4 -3.52 -13.02 2.93
N VAL A 5 -3.45 -12.39 1.77
CA VAL A 5 -3.18 -13.07 0.49
C VAL A 5 -1.69 -12.91 0.20
N LYS A 6 -1.04 -13.98 -0.25
CA LYS A 6 0.33 -13.87 -0.75
C LYS A 6 0.34 -13.07 -2.04
N ALA A 7 1.38 -12.27 -2.23
CA ALA A 7 1.52 -11.43 -3.40
C ALA A 7 2.97 -11.29 -3.80
N THR A 8 3.21 -10.83 -5.01
CA THR A 8 4.54 -10.71 -5.60
C THR A 8 4.82 -9.27 -5.96
N ILE A 9 6.04 -8.80 -5.66
CA ILE A 9 6.54 -7.52 -6.16
C ILE A 9 6.83 -7.68 -7.66
N THR A 10 6.17 -6.88 -8.48
CA THR A 10 6.27 -6.96 -9.96
C THR A 10 7.01 -5.78 -10.57
N TYR A 11 7.24 -4.73 -9.78
CA TYR A 11 7.96 -3.54 -10.21
C TYR A 11 8.52 -2.82 -9.00
N LEU A 12 9.75 -2.34 -9.11
CA LEU A 12 10.38 -1.48 -8.12
C LEU A 12 11.17 -0.35 -8.80
N GLU A 13 10.87 0.90 -8.43
CA GLU A 13 11.62 2.07 -8.88
C GLU A 13 12.04 2.94 -7.71
N LEU A 14 13.34 3.10 -7.52
CA LEU A 14 13.90 3.98 -6.50
C LEU A 14 13.90 5.42 -7.01
N LEU A 15 12.99 6.24 -6.48
CA LEU A 15 12.90 7.67 -6.86
C LEU A 15 13.99 8.51 -6.17
N ARG A 16 14.33 8.15 -4.93
CA ARG A 16 15.40 8.75 -4.10
C ARG A 16 15.94 7.68 -3.17
N GLU A 17 17.05 7.96 -2.49
CA GLU A 17 17.70 7.02 -1.56
C GLU A 17 16.77 6.38 -0.52
N ASP A 18 15.63 7.00 -0.26
CA ASP A 18 14.72 6.60 0.80
C ASP A 18 13.24 6.77 0.40
N LEU A 19 12.96 6.78 -0.91
CA LEU A 19 11.63 6.82 -1.50
C LEU A 19 11.56 5.87 -2.71
N VAL A 20 10.62 4.93 -2.68
CA VAL A 20 10.47 3.88 -3.69
C VAL A 20 9.02 3.78 -4.17
N ILE A 21 8.83 3.55 -5.47
CA ILE A 21 7.57 3.07 -6.04
C ILE A 21 7.63 1.55 -6.09
N ILE A 22 6.61 0.88 -5.56
CA ILE A 22 6.48 -0.58 -5.61
C ILE A 22 5.12 -0.93 -6.20
N ARG A 23 5.09 -1.89 -7.14
CA ARG A 23 3.84 -2.52 -7.60
C ARG A 23 3.76 -3.95 -7.15
N ILE A 24 2.59 -4.34 -6.66
CA ILE A 24 2.35 -5.64 -6.05
C ILE A 24 1.11 -6.26 -6.68
N VAL A 25 1.21 -7.54 -7.02
CA VAL A 25 0.11 -8.33 -7.59
C VAL A 25 -0.15 -9.54 -6.68
N PRO A 26 -1.39 -9.72 -6.17
CA PRO A 26 -1.79 -10.93 -5.46
C PRO A 26 -1.52 -12.20 -6.28
N GLU A 27 -1.11 -13.29 -5.64
CA GLU A 27 -0.82 -14.57 -6.34
C GLU A 27 -2.06 -15.16 -7.03
N ASP A 28 -3.26 -14.88 -6.51
CA ASP A 28 -4.53 -15.26 -7.15
C ASP A 28 -4.91 -14.38 -8.35
N GLY A 29 -4.13 -13.33 -8.62
CA GLY A 29 -4.34 -12.35 -9.69
C GLY A 29 -5.57 -11.45 -9.47
N HIS A 30 -6.28 -11.60 -8.35
CA HIS A 30 -7.52 -10.86 -8.10
C HIS A 30 -7.24 -9.58 -7.31
N ILE A 31 -7.40 -8.44 -7.98
CA ILE A 31 -7.39 -7.13 -7.32
C ILE A 31 -8.82 -6.79 -6.87
N PRO A 32 -9.13 -6.81 -5.55
CA PRO A 32 -10.45 -6.46 -5.06
C PRO A 32 -10.79 -5.00 -5.39
N GLU A 33 -12.09 -4.71 -5.40
CA GLU A 33 -12.56 -3.33 -5.54
C GLU A 33 -12.14 -2.48 -4.33
N TYR A 34 -11.74 -1.25 -4.61
CA TYR A 34 -11.37 -0.26 -3.62
C TYR A 34 -11.72 1.14 -4.14
N THR A 35 -11.79 2.11 -3.23
CA THR A 35 -12.02 3.52 -3.53
C THR A 35 -10.80 4.38 -3.23
N THR A 36 -10.70 5.55 -3.85
CA THR A 36 -9.61 6.50 -3.56
C THR A 36 -9.61 6.89 -2.09
N GLY A 37 -8.43 6.92 -1.49
CA GLY A 37 -8.25 7.18 -0.05
C GLY A 37 -8.15 5.93 0.81
N GLN A 38 -8.39 4.74 0.25
CA GLN A 38 -8.16 3.47 0.94
C GLN A 38 -6.68 3.10 1.03
N PHE A 39 -6.39 2.27 2.02
CA PHE A 39 -5.08 1.70 2.27
C PHE A 39 -5.21 0.19 2.44
N LEU A 40 -4.09 -0.53 2.36
CA LEU A 40 -4.03 -1.94 2.73
C LEU A 40 -2.81 -2.21 3.59
N THR A 41 -2.79 -3.37 4.25
CA THR A 41 -1.64 -3.79 5.03
C THR A 41 -0.67 -4.58 4.19
N ILE A 42 0.59 -4.17 4.14
CA ILE A 42 1.70 -4.96 3.58
C ILE A 42 2.43 -5.65 4.73
N GLY A 43 2.63 -6.95 4.58
CA GLY A 43 3.30 -7.83 5.51
C GLY A 43 4.63 -8.35 4.97
N MET A 44 5.67 -8.31 5.80
CA MET A 44 7.00 -8.87 5.53
C MET A 44 7.41 -9.81 6.67
N ASN A 45 8.11 -10.89 6.32
CA ASN A 45 8.79 -11.72 7.32
C ASN A 45 10.09 -11.03 7.72
N ILE A 46 10.27 -10.73 9.00
CA ILE A 46 11.44 -9.98 9.48
C ILE A 46 12.55 -10.95 9.89
N PRO A 47 13.68 -11.04 9.16
CA PRO A 47 14.72 -12.03 9.42
C PRO A 47 15.34 -11.89 10.82
N SER A 48 15.53 -10.64 11.28
CA SER A 48 16.09 -10.34 12.62
C SER A 48 15.17 -10.75 13.78
N GLU A 49 13.91 -11.11 13.50
CA GLU A 49 12.93 -11.58 14.48
C GLU A 49 12.45 -12.99 14.18
N ASN A 50 13.37 -13.86 13.75
CA ASN A 50 13.07 -15.26 13.42
C ASN A 50 11.93 -15.38 12.39
N TYR A 51 11.99 -14.56 11.34
CA TYR A 51 11.01 -14.50 10.25
C TYR A 51 9.57 -14.24 10.71
N LYS A 52 9.39 -13.54 11.83
CA LYS A 52 8.07 -13.10 12.29
C LYS A 52 7.42 -12.22 11.22
N LEU A 53 6.18 -12.56 10.85
CA LEU A 53 5.37 -11.76 9.92
C LEU A 53 4.87 -10.48 10.58
N VAL A 54 5.30 -9.33 10.06
CA VAL A 54 4.95 -7.99 10.57
C VAL A 54 4.23 -7.21 9.49
N ARG A 55 3.13 -6.55 9.86
CA ARG A 55 2.25 -5.82 8.94
C ARG A 55 2.26 -4.33 9.23
N ARG A 56 2.18 -3.50 8.19
CA ARG A 56 1.96 -2.05 8.30
C ARG A 56 1.01 -1.58 7.21
N ALA A 57 0.23 -0.55 7.51
CA ALA A 57 -0.70 0.07 6.58
C ALA A 57 0.04 0.98 5.60
N TYR A 58 -0.32 0.91 4.32
CA TYR A 58 0.17 1.78 3.25
C TYR A 58 -0.99 2.17 2.35
N SER A 59 -1.13 3.47 2.08
CA SER A 59 -2.15 4.01 1.18
C SER A 59 -1.94 3.53 -0.24
N ILE A 60 -3.03 3.18 -0.93
CA ILE A 60 -2.99 2.74 -2.32
C ILE A 60 -2.80 3.99 -3.20
N ALA A 61 -1.74 4.01 -4.00
CA ALA A 61 -1.43 5.10 -4.92
C ALA A 61 -2.02 4.87 -6.33
N SER A 62 -2.28 3.61 -6.71
CA SER A 62 -2.91 3.29 -8.00
C SER A 62 -4.38 3.73 -8.04
N HIS A 63 -4.80 4.24 -9.19
CA HIS A 63 -6.20 4.61 -9.43
C HIS A 63 -7.15 3.40 -9.26
N PRO A 64 -8.34 3.54 -8.62
CA PRO A 64 -9.30 2.46 -8.44
C PRO A 64 -9.65 1.67 -9.70
N GLU A 65 -9.73 2.30 -10.87
CA GLU A 65 -10.03 1.59 -12.12
C GLU A 65 -8.87 0.71 -12.61
N ASN A 66 -7.66 0.91 -12.09
CA ASN A 66 -6.54 0.02 -12.36
C ASN A 66 -6.69 -1.27 -11.54
N ARG A 67 -7.08 -2.35 -12.21
CA ARG A 67 -7.22 -3.69 -11.62
C ARG A 67 -6.06 -4.63 -11.98
N LYS A 68 -4.90 -4.10 -12.37
CA LYS A 68 -3.73 -4.91 -12.76
C LYS A 68 -2.74 -5.11 -11.62
N TYR A 69 -2.61 -4.12 -10.74
CA TYR A 69 -1.67 -4.12 -9.62
C TYR A 69 -2.10 -3.09 -8.58
N PHE A 70 -1.63 -3.25 -7.35
CA PHE A 70 -1.58 -2.17 -6.37
C PHE A 70 -0.25 -1.43 -6.49
N GLU A 71 -0.28 -0.10 -6.55
CA GLU A 71 0.92 0.73 -6.50
C GLU A 71 1.03 1.45 -5.16
N PHE A 72 2.25 1.54 -4.65
CA PHE A 72 2.58 2.25 -3.42
C PHE A 72 3.78 3.16 -3.64
N VAL A 73 3.74 4.31 -2.96
CA VAL A 73 4.90 5.20 -2.83
C VAL A 73 5.36 5.13 -1.37
N ILE A 74 6.48 4.47 -1.13
CA ILE A 74 6.92 4.09 0.22
C ILE A 74 8.19 4.86 0.60
N ARG A 75 8.15 5.47 1.78
CA ARG A 75 9.27 6.18 2.40
C ARG A 75 10.01 5.25 3.36
N TRP A 76 11.34 5.16 3.26
CA TRP A 76 12.14 4.43 4.24
C TRP A 76 12.23 5.21 5.55
N VAL A 77 11.63 4.66 6.60
CA VAL A 77 11.78 5.15 7.98
C VAL A 77 13.16 4.74 8.50
N ARG A 78 14.08 5.70 8.67
CA ARG A 78 15.45 5.47 9.15
C ARG A 78 15.69 5.88 10.62
N ASN A 79 14.87 6.77 11.17
CA ASN A 79 15.08 7.42 12.46
C ASN A 79 13.79 7.37 13.31
N PRO A 80 13.82 7.20 14.65
CA PRO A 80 14.99 6.93 15.51
C PRO A 80 15.64 5.57 15.29
N LEU A 81 14.89 4.61 14.77
CA LEU A 81 15.38 3.29 14.38
C LEU A 81 14.81 2.93 13.00
N PRO A 82 15.50 2.10 12.20
CA PRO A 82 14.97 1.62 10.93
C PRO A 82 13.61 0.94 11.10
N GLY A 83 12.64 1.32 10.27
CA GLY A 83 11.31 0.73 10.28
C GLY A 83 11.39 -0.73 9.83
N ARG A 84 10.79 -1.64 10.61
CA ARG A 84 10.88 -3.10 10.36
C ARG A 84 10.43 -3.49 8.95
N VAL A 85 9.20 -3.11 8.58
CA VAL A 85 8.62 -3.48 7.27
C VAL A 85 9.26 -2.68 6.13
N THR A 86 9.50 -1.38 6.33
CA THR A 86 10.11 -0.54 5.28
C THR A 86 11.54 -0.93 4.99
N THR A 87 12.31 -1.39 5.98
CA THR A 87 13.67 -1.89 5.76
C THR A 87 13.66 -3.13 4.87
N GLU A 88 12.80 -4.12 5.15
CA GLU A 88 12.71 -5.31 4.29
C GLU A 88 12.20 -4.97 2.89
N LEU A 89 11.23 -4.05 2.75
CA LEU A 89 10.74 -3.61 1.44
C LEU A 89 11.82 -2.90 0.60
N PHE A 90 12.74 -2.16 1.23
CA PHE A 90 13.84 -1.50 0.52
C PHE A 90 14.98 -2.47 0.14
N TYR A 91 15.05 -3.65 0.75
CA TYR A 91 15.97 -4.72 0.35
C TYR A 91 15.33 -5.75 -0.59
N ALA A 92 14.01 -5.69 -0.78
CA ALA A 92 13.29 -6.60 -1.66
C ALA A 92 13.60 -6.30 -3.14
N SER A 93 13.46 -7.32 -3.98
CA SER A 93 13.59 -7.26 -5.43
C SER A 93 12.29 -7.67 -6.12
N GLU A 94 12.20 -7.41 -7.42
CA GLU A 94 11.14 -7.97 -8.25
C GLU A 94 11.14 -9.51 -8.16
N GLY A 95 9.96 -10.11 -7.99
CA GLY A 95 9.78 -11.54 -7.73
C GLY A 95 9.66 -11.91 -6.26
N ASP A 96 10.02 -11.04 -5.32
CA ASP A 96 9.92 -11.34 -3.89
C ASP A 96 8.46 -11.40 -3.40
N THR A 97 8.24 -12.26 -2.42
CA THR A 97 6.92 -12.50 -1.81
C THR A 97 6.65 -11.51 -0.69
N VAL A 98 5.44 -10.96 -0.70
CA VAL A 98 4.86 -10.15 0.38
C VAL A 98 3.48 -10.67 0.75
N TYR A 99 2.92 -10.18 1.85
CA TYR A 99 1.57 -10.52 2.28
C TYR A 99 0.69 -9.28 2.24
N LEU A 100 -0.47 -9.35 1.57
CA LEU A 100 -1.40 -8.25 1.46
C LEU A 100 -2.68 -8.52 2.26
N GLY A 101 -3.10 -7.52 3.03
CA GLY A 101 -4.46 -7.48 3.57
C GLY A 101 -5.45 -6.94 2.55
N MET A 102 -6.72 -6.93 2.92
CA MET A 102 -7.78 -6.33 2.10
C MET A 102 -7.75 -4.80 2.17
N PRO A 103 -8.15 -4.10 1.08
CA PRO A 103 -8.37 -2.66 1.12
C PRO A 103 -9.34 -2.25 2.23
N THR A 104 -9.00 -1.19 2.96
CA THR A 104 -9.77 -0.67 4.09
C THR A 104 -9.56 0.84 4.25
N GLY A 105 -10.40 1.45 5.09
CA GLY A 105 -10.35 2.87 5.43
C GLY A 105 -11.43 3.68 4.73
N ASN A 106 -12.22 4.42 5.50
CA ASN A 106 -13.26 5.32 4.96
C ASN A 106 -13.02 6.78 5.38
N ALA A 107 -11.94 7.06 6.11
CA ALA A 107 -11.68 8.37 6.69
C ALA A 107 -11.07 9.38 5.71
N LEU A 108 -10.52 8.90 4.59
CA LEU A 108 -9.87 9.73 3.56
C LEU A 108 -10.56 9.61 2.20
N THR A 109 -11.81 9.15 2.19
CA THR A 109 -12.64 9.14 0.98
C THR A 109 -13.03 10.56 0.59
N ILE A 110 -13.35 10.76 -0.68
CA ILE A 110 -13.86 12.04 -1.17
C ILE A 110 -15.36 12.07 -0.87
N ASP A 111 -15.80 13.10 -0.14
CA ASP A 111 -17.21 13.28 0.18
C ASP A 111 -17.97 13.84 -1.03
N ASP A 112 -19.12 13.25 -1.35
CA ASP A 112 -20.04 13.78 -2.37
C ASP A 112 -20.98 14.86 -1.80
N LYS A 113 -20.97 15.07 -0.49
CA LYS A 113 -21.89 15.97 0.23
C LYS A 113 -21.19 16.74 1.35
N LEU A 114 -21.59 17.99 1.53
CA LEU A 114 -21.21 18.82 2.67
C LEU A 114 -21.92 18.38 3.96
N PRO A 115 -21.50 18.86 5.15
CA PRO A 115 -22.14 18.52 6.43
C PRO A 115 -23.64 18.86 6.51
N ASP A 116 -24.11 19.81 5.68
CA ASP A 116 -25.51 20.20 5.58
C ASP A 116 -26.32 19.32 4.59
N GLY A 117 -25.68 18.33 3.97
CA GLY A 117 -26.27 17.40 3.01
C GLY A 117 -26.35 17.91 1.57
N SER A 118 -25.94 19.15 1.30
CA SER A 118 -25.87 19.70 -0.06
C SER A 118 -24.73 19.04 -0.86
N PRO A 119 -24.83 18.97 -2.20
CA PRO A 119 -23.77 18.37 -3.03
C PRO A 119 -22.44 19.10 -2.88
N ASP A 120 -21.37 18.34 -2.68
CA ASP A 120 -20.01 18.88 -2.66
C ASP A 120 -19.46 18.97 -4.09
N ASN A 121 -19.59 20.16 -4.70
CA ASN A 121 -19.10 20.43 -6.05
C ASN A 121 -17.65 20.97 -6.07
N ARG A 122 -16.91 20.85 -4.96
CA ARG A 122 -15.52 21.31 -4.90
C ARG A 122 -14.66 20.47 -5.84
N ARG A 123 -13.89 21.14 -6.71
CA ARG A 123 -12.91 20.49 -7.56
C ARG A 123 -11.61 20.31 -6.78
N ILE A 124 -11.25 19.06 -6.49
CA ILE A 124 -9.92 18.74 -5.96
C ILE A 124 -8.92 18.81 -7.12
N VAL A 125 -7.92 19.68 -6.99
CA VAL A 125 -6.82 19.80 -7.95
C VAL A 125 -5.55 19.37 -7.24
N CYS A 126 -5.00 18.23 -7.64
CA CYS A 126 -3.65 17.84 -7.26
C CYS A 126 -2.67 18.56 -8.21
N VAL A 127 -1.85 19.45 -7.64
CA VAL A 127 -0.77 20.19 -8.32
C VAL A 127 0.56 19.49 -8.13
#